data_AF-A0A662S152-F1
#
_entry.id   AF-A0A662S152-F1
#
_cell.length_a   1.000
_cell.length_b   1.000
_cell.length_c   1.000
_cell.angle_alpha   90.00
_cell.angle_beta   90.00
_cell.angle_gamma   90.00
#
_symmetry.space_group_name_H-M   'P 1'
#
loop_
_entity.id
_entity.type
_entity.pdbx_description
1 polymer ?
#
loop_
_entity_poly.entity_id
_entity_poly.type
_entity_poly.pdbx_seq_one_letter_code
_entity_poly.pdbx_strand_id
1 'polypeptide(L)'
;MASERKGIPKSRSSPLVVSLSLAGSLFLFLAIRSNSLFLGLIGLGFFFFASLSYLITPRWFFRGELIFSLTNSSLSLLSRLMGPGGYRGKGFYIPLEEDIVAFIPKEETLLYLPKESVGGRTFLRNPEGIVLSAPGGELLKTIENLTGESFDESELHYSLSLISSAFTELEISRSFEFLVEGERVFVRMEDVIGRGFCKEMSFNFPEICERIGCPFCSAIACAISKSLKKPVIIDSVDLSPDGRVTEVIFRVLG
;
A
#
# COMPACT_ATOMS: atom_id res chain seq x y z
N MET A 1 -3.01 5.30 30.35
CA MET A 1 -2.59 3.91 30.09
C MET A 1 -1.73 3.94 28.85
N ALA A 2 -0.43 3.68 29.00
CA ALA A 2 0.52 3.74 27.90
C ALA A 2 0.34 2.49 27.02
N SER A 3 -0.15 2.69 25.79
CA SER A 3 -0.23 1.64 24.78
C SER A 3 1.19 1.20 24.41
N GLU A 4 1.51 -0.07 24.65
CA GLU A 4 2.73 -0.72 24.15
C GLU A 4 2.71 -0.63 22.62
N ARG A 5 3.59 0.23 22.06
CA ARG A 5 3.84 0.32 20.63
C ARG A 5 4.33 -1.04 20.13
N LYS A 6 3.44 -1.84 19.56
CA LYS A 6 3.84 -2.98 18.72
C LYS A 6 4.34 -2.40 17.40
N GLY A 7 5.63 -2.11 17.35
CA GLY A 7 6.28 -1.83 16.06
C GLY A 7 5.97 -2.97 15.09
N ILE A 8 5.80 -2.62 13.82
CA ILE A 8 5.70 -3.58 12.71
C ILE A 8 6.78 -4.64 12.93
N PRO A 9 6.46 -5.95 12.88
CA PRO A 9 7.41 -6.99 13.20
C PRO A 9 8.64 -6.85 12.30
N LYS A 10 9.68 -6.20 12.83
CA LYS A 10 11.00 -6.09 12.21
C LYS A 10 11.35 -7.48 11.73
N SER A 11 11.66 -7.60 10.43
CA SER A 11 12.23 -8.77 9.76
C SER A 11 12.76 -9.75 10.78
N ARG A 12 11.91 -10.73 11.14
CA ARG A 12 12.21 -11.67 12.20
C ARG A 12 13.33 -12.52 11.64
N SER A 13 14.58 -12.15 11.92
CA SER A 13 15.75 -12.92 11.52
C SER A 13 15.42 -14.36 11.84
N SER A 14 15.41 -15.21 10.81
CA SER A 14 14.89 -16.57 10.97
C SER A 14 15.60 -17.21 12.18
N PRO A 15 14.92 -18.02 12.99
CA PRO A 15 15.54 -18.66 14.17
C PRO A 15 16.81 -19.43 13.79
N LEU A 16 16.92 -19.82 12.51
CA LEU A 16 18.10 -20.39 11.87
C LEU A 16 19.28 -19.40 11.76
N VAL A 17 19.09 -18.15 11.33
CA VAL A 17 20.17 -17.14 11.28
C VAL A 17 20.71 -16.85 12.68
N VAL A 18 19.82 -16.76 13.67
CA VAL A 18 20.19 -16.50 15.07
C VAL A 18 20.97 -17.68 15.65
N SER A 19 20.50 -18.92 15.44
CA SER A 19 21.17 -20.12 15.95
C SER A 19 22.54 -20.34 15.31
N LEU A 20 22.68 -20.13 13.99
CA LEU A 20 23.97 -20.19 13.30
C LEU A 20 24.95 -19.12 13.80
N SER A 21 24.48 -17.89 14.04
CA SER A 21 25.33 -16.80 14.53
C SER A 21 25.85 -17.08 15.95
N LEU A 22 24.99 -17.60 16.83
CA LEU A 22 25.36 -18.01 18.19
C LEU A 22 26.33 -19.19 18.19
N ALA A 23 26.06 -20.21 17.39
CA ALA A 23 26.95 -21.37 17.25
C ALA A 23 28.32 -20.95 16.71
N GLY A 24 28.36 -20.12 15.66
CA GLY A 24 29.61 -19.57 15.11
C GLY A 24 30.42 -18.78 16.14
N SER A 25 29.76 -17.91 16.90
CA SER A 25 30.39 -17.14 17.99
C SER A 25 30.98 -18.06 19.07
N LEU A 26 30.27 -19.11 19.45
CA LEU A 26 30.72 -20.09 20.44
C LEU A 26 31.95 -20.86 19.95
N PHE A 27 31.95 -21.33 18.69
CA PHE A 27 33.10 -22.05 18.13
C PHE A 27 34.34 -21.16 17.99
N LEU A 28 34.18 -19.89 17.62
CA LEU A 28 35.29 -18.93 17.59
C LEU A 28 35.86 -18.68 19.00
N PHE A 29 35.02 -18.53 20.01
CA PHE A 29 35.47 -18.38 21.39
C PHE A 29 36.26 -19.60 21.88
N LEU A 30 35.76 -20.81 21.61
CA LEU A 30 36.44 -22.06 21.94
C LEU A 30 37.76 -22.23 21.15
N ALA A 31 37.81 -21.76 19.90
CA ALA A 31 39.04 -21.77 19.09
C ALA A 31 40.15 -20.94 19.73
N ILE A 32 39.83 -19.73 20.22
CA ILE A 32 40.79 -18.85 20.91
C ILE A 32 41.30 -19.53 22.19
N ARG A 33 40.40 -20.13 22.97
CA ARG A 33 40.77 -20.78 24.25
C ARG A 33 41.59 -22.07 24.06
N SER A 34 41.31 -22.84 23.01
CA SER A 34 41.98 -24.11 22.70
C SER A 34 43.17 -23.98 21.75
N ASN A 35 43.42 -22.77 21.22
CA ASN A 35 44.39 -22.50 20.16
C ASN A 35 44.22 -23.45 18.94
N SER A 36 42.98 -23.78 18.59
CA SER A 36 42.66 -24.75 17.54
C SER A 36 42.21 -24.06 16.26
N LEU A 37 43.00 -24.22 15.20
CA LEU A 37 42.69 -23.69 13.87
C LEU A 37 41.45 -24.34 13.25
N PHE A 38 41.22 -25.63 13.51
CA PHE A 38 40.04 -26.36 13.02
C PHE A 38 38.73 -25.78 13.57
N LEU A 39 38.69 -25.46 14.88
CA LEU A 39 37.51 -24.84 15.49
C LEU A 39 37.29 -23.42 14.94
N GLY A 40 38.37 -22.69 14.66
CA GLY A 40 38.30 -21.36 14.05
C GLY A 40 37.65 -21.39 12.67
N LEU A 41 38.04 -22.35 11.82
CA LEU A 41 37.44 -22.53 10.49
C LEU A 41 35.96 -22.89 10.55
N ILE A 42 35.57 -23.77 11.49
CA ILE A 42 34.16 -24.14 11.69
C ILE A 42 33.33 -22.93 12.14
N GLY A 43 33.85 -22.15 13.11
CA GLY A 43 33.17 -20.95 13.60
C GLY A 43 33.00 -19.88 12.51
N LEU A 44 34.03 -19.67 11.69
CA LEU A 44 33.97 -18.77 10.53
C LEU A 44 32.96 -19.25 9.49
N GLY A 45 32.90 -20.56 9.23
CA GLY A 45 31.91 -21.16 8.33
C GLY A 45 30.48 -20.89 8.79
N PHE A 46 30.18 -21.09 10.07
CA PHE A 46 28.85 -20.78 10.62
C PHE A 46 28.50 -19.30 10.49
N PHE A 47 29.44 -18.39 10.75
CA PHE A 47 29.23 -16.95 10.54
C PHE A 47 28.97 -16.59 9.07
N PHE A 48 29.75 -17.18 8.16
CA PHE A 48 29.56 -16.99 6.72
C PHE A 48 28.16 -17.46 6.29
N PHE A 49 27.74 -18.66 6.71
CA PHE A 49 26.41 -19.18 6.38
C PHE A 49 25.27 -18.42 7.07
N ALA A 50 25.47 -17.90 8.28
CA ALA A 50 24.50 -17.02 8.94
C ALA A 50 24.30 -15.73 8.14
N SER A 51 25.40 -15.09 7.73
CA SER A 51 25.39 -13.87 6.92
C SER A 51 24.78 -14.12 5.54
N LEU A 52 25.17 -15.22 4.88
CA LEU A 52 24.63 -15.62 3.60
C LEU A 52 23.13 -15.92 3.69
N SER A 53 22.68 -16.64 4.73
CA SER A 53 21.25 -16.93 4.94
C SER A 53 20.45 -15.68 5.24
N TYR A 54 21.02 -14.73 5.99
CA TYR A 54 20.42 -13.43 6.23
C TYR A 54 20.21 -12.67 4.91
N LEU A 55 21.20 -12.70 4.01
CA LEU A 55 21.12 -12.06 2.68
C LEU A 55 20.17 -12.79 1.71
N ILE A 56 20.08 -14.12 1.79
CA ILE A 56 19.24 -14.95 0.92
C ILE A 56 17.78 -14.98 1.37
N THR A 57 17.45 -14.44 2.57
CA THR A 57 16.05 -14.36 3.04
C THR A 57 15.17 -13.81 1.92
N PRO A 58 14.22 -14.61 1.38
CA PRO A 58 13.57 -14.29 0.12
C PRO A 58 12.77 -13.00 0.27
N ARG A 59 13.29 -11.92 -0.32
CA ARG A 59 12.51 -10.73 -0.60
C ARG A 59 11.65 -11.04 -1.80
N TRP A 60 10.34 -11.08 -1.61
CA TRP A 60 9.38 -11.41 -2.66
C TRP A 60 9.36 -10.30 -3.70
N PHE A 61 10.31 -10.31 -4.63
CA PHE A 61 10.34 -9.39 -5.76
C PHE A 61 9.30 -9.84 -6.78
N PHE A 62 8.05 -9.42 -6.60
CA PHE A 62 7.05 -9.58 -7.64
C PHE A 62 7.36 -8.60 -8.78
N ARG A 63 7.63 -9.14 -9.97
CA ARG A 63 7.71 -8.30 -11.18
C ARG A 63 6.36 -7.64 -11.41
N GLY A 64 6.35 -6.32 -11.58
CA GLY A 64 5.11 -5.56 -11.81
C GLY A 64 4.31 -6.08 -13.01
N GLU A 65 4.99 -6.60 -14.03
CA GLU A 65 4.41 -7.25 -15.21
C GLU A 65 3.54 -8.47 -14.85
N LEU A 66 3.93 -9.26 -13.85
CA LEU A 66 3.16 -10.44 -13.41
C LEU A 66 1.90 -10.00 -12.67
N ILE A 67 2.01 -9.01 -11.78
CA ILE A 67 0.86 -8.42 -11.09
C ILE A 67 -0.11 -7.83 -12.12
N PHE A 68 0.42 -7.09 -13.09
CA PHE A 68 -0.38 -6.52 -14.17
C PHE A 68 -1.09 -7.63 -14.97
N SER A 69 -0.37 -8.66 -15.39
CA SER A 69 -0.95 -9.79 -16.15
C SER A 69 -2.07 -10.50 -15.39
N LEU A 70 -1.93 -10.70 -14.07
CA LEU A 70 -2.97 -11.33 -13.23
C LEU A 70 -4.20 -10.45 -13.04
N THR A 71 -4.04 -9.13 -13.05
CA THR A 71 -5.13 -8.17 -12.84
C THR A 71 -5.74 -7.65 -14.14
N ASN A 72 -5.08 -7.85 -15.27
CA ASN A 72 -5.43 -7.26 -16.56
C ASN A 72 -6.87 -7.58 -17.01
N SER A 73 -7.34 -8.81 -16.76
CA SER A 73 -8.72 -9.20 -17.07
C SER A 73 -9.73 -8.37 -16.26
N SER A 74 -9.55 -8.25 -14.95
CA SER A 74 -10.40 -7.44 -14.08
C SER A 74 -10.33 -5.96 -14.41
N LEU A 75 -9.12 -5.43 -14.67
CA LEU A 75 -8.93 -4.04 -15.10
C LEU A 75 -9.60 -3.77 -16.45
N SER A 76 -9.52 -4.70 -17.40
CA SER A 76 -10.18 -4.54 -18.70
C SER A 76 -11.71 -4.51 -18.61
N LEU A 77 -12.30 -5.27 -17.68
CA LEU A 77 -13.74 -5.23 -17.43
C LEU A 77 -14.14 -3.89 -16.80
N LEU A 78 -13.36 -3.43 -15.82
CA LEU A 78 -13.61 -2.16 -15.15
C LEU A 78 -13.44 -0.97 -16.10
N SER A 79 -12.40 -0.99 -16.93
CA SER A 79 -12.16 -0.03 -18.01
C SER A 79 -13.35 0.04 -18.97
N ARG A 80 -13.91 -1.11 -19.37
CA ARG A 80 -15.12 -1.14 -20.20
C ARG A 80 -16.34 -0.53 -19.50
N LEU A 81 -16.50 -0.76 -18.20
CA LEU A 81 -17.57 -0.13 -17.41
C LEU A 81 -17.38 1.39 -17.25
N MET A 82 -16.14 1.87 -17.23
CA MET A 82 -15.80 3.28 -17.08
C MET A 82 -15.60 4.01 -18.43
N GLY A 83 -15.63 3.25 -19.53
CA GLY A 83 -15.39 3.72 -20.88
C GLY A 83 -16.56 4.48 -21.51
N PRO A 84 -16.53 4.68 -22.84
CA PRO A 84 -17.55 5.44 -23.56
C PRO A 84 -18.97 4.87 -23.35
N GLY A 85 -19.82 5.65 -22.68
CA GLY A 85 -21.23 5.29 -22.43
C GLY A 85 -21.46 4.61 -21.07
N GLY A 86 -20.39 4.36 -20.32
CA GLY A 86 -20.42 3.87 -18.94
C GLY A 86 -20.30 4.98 -17.90
N TYR A 87 -19.58 4.69 -16.81
CA TYR A 87 -19.44 5.56 -15.64
C TYR A 87 -18.20 6.45 -15.72
N ARG A 88 -18.39 7.76 -15.89
CA ARG A 88 -17.30 8.69 -16.23
C ARG A 88 -16.81 9.56 -15.10
N GLY A 89 -17.51 9.62 -13.97
CA GLY A 89 -17.10 10.47 -12.86
C GLY A 89 -15.86 9.99 -12.13
N LYS A 90 -15.27 10.90 -11.34
CA LYS A 90 -14.24 10.54 -10.38
C LYS A 90 -14.82 9.66 -9.28
N GLY A 91 -14.02 8.72 -8.79
CA GLY A 91 -14.39 7.85 -7.68
C GLY A 91 -14.38 8.60 -6.35
N PHE A 92 -15.45 8.46 -5.60
CA PHE A 92 -15.60 8.94 -4.23
C PHE A 92 -15.33 7.79 -3.27
N TYR A 93 -14.33 7.97 -2.43
CA TYR A 93 -14.01 7.07 -1.32
C TYR A 93 -14.88 7.43 -0.13
N ILE A 94 -15.96 6.69 0.06
CA ILE A 94 -16.97 6.96 1.07
C ILE A 94 -16.74 6.03 2.26
N PRO A 95 -16.50 6.56 3.47
CA PRO A 95 -16.34 5.75 4.66
C PRO A 95 -17.71 5.23 5.11
N LEU A 96 -17.81 3.93 5.33
CA LEU A 96 -18.91 3.27 6.04
C LEU A 96 -18.45 2.96 7.47
N GLU A 97 -19.31 2.34 8.28
CA GLU A 97 -18.97 1.99 9.67
C GLU A 97 -17.75 1.06 9.75
N GLU A 98 -17.70 0.00 8.93
CA GLU A 98 -16.64 -1.01 8.97
C GLU A 98 -15.82 -1.13 7.67
N ASP A 99 -16.21 -0.42 6.61
CA ASP A 99 -15.58 -0.56 5.29
C ASP A 99 -15.53 0.75 4.52
N ILE A 100 -14.86 0.74 3.38
CA ILE A 100 -14.77 1.89 2.48
C ILE A 100 -15.11 1.45 1.08
N VAL A 101 -16.03 2.19 0.47
CA VAL A 101 -16.50 1.92 -0.88
C VAL A 101 -16.05 3.03 -1.82
N ALA A 102 -15.77 2.65 -3.07
CA ALA A 102 -15.53 3.57 -4.16
C ALA A 102 -16.83 3.74 -4.96
N PHE A 103 -17.46 4.91 -4.88
CA PHE A 103 -18.61 5.27 -5.69
C PHE A 103 -18.16 6.02 -6.95
N ILE A 104 -18.57 5.58 -8.13
CA ILE A 104 -18.25 6.21 -9.42
C ILE A 104 -19.56 6.67 -10.06
N PRO A 105 -19.83 7.99 -10.15
CA PRO A 105 -21.03 8.47 -10.80
C PRO A 105 -20.95 8.31 -12.31
N LYS A 106 -22.12 8.21 -12.93
CA LYS A 106 -22.24 8.09 -14.39
C LYS A 106 -21.74 9.33 -15.11
N GLU A 107 -22.06 10.49 -14.56
CA GLU A 107 -21.71 11.79 -15.12
C GLU A 107 -20.49 12.39 -14.42
N GLU A 108 -19.63 13.05 -15.21
CA GLU A 108 -18.33 13.58 -14.78
C GLU A 108 -18.45 14.85 -13.93
N THR A 109 -19.53 15.59 -14.10
CA THR A 109 -19.78 16.92 -13.52
C THR A 109 -20.47 16.91 -12.15
N LEU A 110 -20.86 15.73 -11.64
CA LEU A 110 -21.59 15.64 -10.38
C LEU A 110 -20.62 15.38 -9.22
N LEU A 111 -20.16 16.44 -8.56
CA LEU A 111 -19.62 16.37 -7.19
C LEU A 111 -20.74 16.16 -6.15
N TYR A 112 -21.75 15.36 -6.50
CA TYR A 112 -22.85 15.04 -5.61
C TYR A 112 -22.58 13.69 -4.97
N LEU A 113 -22.38 13.72 -3.66
CA LEU A 113 -22.35 12.51 -2.85
C LEU A 113 -23.74 11.85 -2.88
N PRO A 114 -23.81 10.52 -2.94
CA PRO A 114 -25.07 9.81 -2.84
C PRO A 114 -25.76 10.13 -1.51
N LYS A 115 -27.04 10.53 -1.59
CA LYS A 115 -27.90 10.72 -0.41
C LYS A 115 -28.47 9.41 0.12
N GLU A 116 -28.52 8.39 -0.73
CA GLU A 116 -28.94 7.04 -0.37
C GLU A 116 -27.81 6.26 0.30
N SER A 117 -28.16 5.35 1.21
CA SER A 117 -27.19 4.44 1.82
C SER A 117 -26.49 3.63 0.72
N VAL A 118 -25.16 3.74 0.70
CA VAL A 118 -24.27 3.09 -0.26
C VAL A 118 -24.02 1.62 0.13
N GLY A 119 -24.35 1.23 1.37
CA GLY A 119 -24.11 -0.10 1.91
C GLY A 119 -24.85 -1.21 1.16
N GLY A 120 -24.09 -2.20 0.67
CA GLY A 120 -24.63 -3.45 0.10
C GLY A 120 -25.27 -3.32 -1.30
N ARG A 121 -25.16 -2.16 -1.97
CA ARG A 121 -25.69 -1.96 -3.33
C ARG A 121 -24.54 -1.78 -4.32
N THR A 122 -24.64 -2.36 -5.51
CA THR A 122 -23.66 -2.17 -6.60
C THR A 122 -24.05 -1.03 -7.54
N PHE A 123 -25.34 -0.71 -7.65
CA PHE A 123 -25.85 0.35 -8.52
C PHE A 123 -26.72 1.32 -7.72
N LEU A 124 -26.50 2.62 -7.93
CA LEU A 124 -27.32 3.69 -7.38
C LEU A 124 -28.02 4.43 -8.51
N ARG A 125 -29.21 4.96 -8.22
CA ARG A 125 -30.01 5.73 -9.19
C ARG A 125 -29.99 7.24 -8.94
N ASN A 126 -29.66 7.67 -7.72
CA ASN A 126 -29.67 9.07 -7.33
C ASN A 126 -28.49 9.44 -6.41
N PRO A 127 -27.38 9.98 -6.96
CA PRO A 127 -27.09 10.09 -8.39
C PRO A 127 -26.85 8.72 -9.04
N GLU A 128 -27.08 8.62 -10.35
CA GLU A 128 -26.83 7.37 -11.08
C GLU A 128 -25.33 7.03 -11.06
N GLY A 129 -24.97 5.84 -10.61
CA GLY A 129 -23.57 5.44 -10.48
C GLY A 129 -23.38 4.00 -10.04
N ILE A 130 -22.13 3.57 -9.97
CA ILE A 130 -21.72 2.26 -9.45
C ILE A 130 -20.98 2.40 -8.14
N VAL A 131 -21.15 1.41 -7.29
CA VAL A 131 -20.45 1.26 -6.02
C VAL A 131 -19.61 0.01 -6.12
N LEU A 132 -18.33 0.17 -5.84
CA LEU A 132 -17.35 -0.91 -5.85
C LEU A 132 -16.68 -0.97 -4.47
N SER A 133 -16.20 -2.16 -4.11
CA SER A 133 -15.18 -2.25 -3.07
C SER A 133 -13.98 -1.41 -3.48
N ALA A 134 -13.46 -0.59 -2.57
CA ALA A 134 -12.31 0.24 -2.86
C ALA A 134 -11.09 -0.63 -3.22
N PRO A 135 -10.41 -0.40 -4.36
CA PRO A 135 -9.29 -1.25 -4.81
C PRO A 135 -8.17 -1.46 -3.78
N GLY A 136 -7.94 -0.47 -2.91
CA GLY A 136 -6.94 -0.49 -1.85
C GLY A 136 -7.52 -0.70 -0.44
N GLY A 137 -8.83 -0.96 -0.30
CA GLY A 137 -9.47 -1.17 0.99
C GLY A 137 -8.90 -2.38 1.75
N GLU A 138 -8.71 -3.50 1.05
CA GLU A 138 -8.11 -4.71 1.65
C GLU A 138 -6.64 -4.54 1.99
N LEU A 139 -5.90 -3.73 1.22
CA LEU A 139 -4.52 -3.38 1.55
C LEU A 139 -4.47 -2.55 2.84
N LEU A 140 -5.37 -1.59 3.01
CA LEU A 140 -5.48 -0.81 4.25
C LEU A 140 -5.80 -1.71 5.46
N LYS A 141 -6.80 -2.59 5.35
CA LYS A 141 -7.13 -3.57 6.40
C LYS A 141 -5.93 -4.46 6.75
N THR A 142 -5.16 -4.87 5.74
CA THR A 142 -3.94 -5.65 5.94
C THR A 142 -2.89 -4.85 6.72
N ILE A 143 -2.71 -3.58 6.41
CA ILE A 143 -1.82 -2.69 7.16
C ILE A 143 -2.28 -2.56 8.61
N GLU A 144 -3.57 -2.32 8.87
CA GLU A 144 -4.16 -2.27 10.23
C GLU A 144 -3.88 -3.54 11.02
N ASN A 145 -4.07 -4.71 10.39
CA ASN A 145 -3.81 -6.00 11.02
C ASN A 145 -2.32 -6.21 11.35
N LEU A 146 -1.41 -5.70 10.52
CA LEU A 146 0.03 -5.84 10.71
C LEU A 146 0.59 -4.86 11.75
N THR A 147 0.06 -3.64 11.81
CA THR A 147 0.48 -2.60 12.77
C THR A 147 -0.23 -2.73 14.11
N GLY A 148 -1.44 -3.30 14.13
CA GLY A 148 -2.34 -3.26 15.29
C GLY A 148 -2.96 -1.88 15.52
N GLU A 149 -2.81 -0.96 14.58
CA GLU A 149 -3.32 0.41 14.64
C GLU A 149 -4.56 0.53 13.74
N SER A 150 -5.56 1.30 14.17
CA SER A 150 -6.76 1.59 13.39
C SER A 150 -6.66 2.98 12.76
N PHE A 151 -7.10 3.12 11.52
CA PHE A 151 -7.23 4.44 10.88
C PHE A 151 -8.55 5.14 11.24
N ASP A 152 -9.42 4.49 12.02
CA ASP A 152 -10.74 5.01 12.35
C ASP A 152 -10.70 6.26 13.24
N GLU A 153 -11.32 7.35 12.78
CA GLU A 153 -11.41 8.65 13.48
C GLU A 153 -10.07 9.15 14.06
N SER A 154 -8.98 8.87 13.34
CA SER A 154 -7.63 9.25 13.74
C SER A 154 -7.22 10.61 13.16
N GLU A 155 -6.30 11.31 13.84
CA GLU A 155 -5.75 12.57 13.32
C GLU A 155 -5.09 12.36 11.96
N LEU A 156 -5.50 13.11 10.92
CA LEU A 156 -5.04 12.92 9.54
C LEU A 156 -3.52 12.82 9.40
N HIS A 157 -2.77 13.68 10.08
CA HIS A 157 -1.32 13.66 10.02
C HIS A 157 -0.74 12.37 10.63
N TYR A 158 -1.34 11.87 11.71
CA TYR A 158 -0.98 10.58 12.30
C TYR A 158 -1.27 9.43 11.32
N SER A 159 -2.46 9.40 10.74
CA SER A 159 -2.88 8.41 9.73
C SER A 159 -1.92 8.38 8.53
N LEU A 160 -1.56 9.56 8.01
CA LEU A 160 -0.61 9.69 6.90
C LEU A 160 0.80 9.25 7.30
N SER A 161 1.23 9.54 8.52
CA SER A 161 2.52 9.05 9.03
C SER A 161 2.56 7.53 9.19
N LEU A 162 1.45 6.92 9.63
CA LEU A 162 1.32 5.48 9.79
C LEU A 162 1.36 4.76 8.43
N ILE A 163 0.59 5.23 7.45
CA ILE A 163 0.62 4.65 6.10
C ILE A 163 1.97 4.87 5.41
N SER A 164 2.61 6.01 5.62
CA SER A 164 3.98 6.29 5.15
C SER A 164 4.99 5.28 5.72
N SER A 165 4.94 5.03 7.03
CA SER A 165 5.80 4.03 7.69
C SER A 165 5.51 2.64 7.15
N ALA A 166 4.23 2.26 7.06
CA ALA A 166 3.84 0.95 6.54
C ALA A 166 4.29 0.74 5.09
N PHE A 167 4.14 1.73 4.21
CA PHE A 167 4.57 1.63 2.82
C PHE A 167 6.09 1.46 2.70
N THR A 168 6.85 2.17 3.53
CA THR A 168 8.32 2.08 3.52
C THR A 168 8.82 0.77 4.14
N GLU A 169 8.26 0.38 5.30
CA GLU A 169 8.68 -0.81 6.04
C GLU A 169 8.26 -2.12 5.38
N LEU A 170 7.13 -2.13 4.68
CA LEU A 170 6.67 -3.27 3.87
C LEU A 170 7.31 -3.27 2.47
N GLU A 171 8.25 -2.37 2.20
CA GLU A 171 8.93 -2.22 0.90
C GLU A 171 7.93 -2.02 -0.26
N ILE A 172 6.77 -1.40 -0.01
CA ILE A 172 5.79 -1.00 -1.02
C ILE A 172 6.31 0.22 -1.80
N SER A 173 7.03 1.13 -1.14
CA SER A 173 7.75 2.20 -1.82
C SER A 173 9.10 2.41 -1.13
N ARG A 174 10.05 3.00 -1.85
CA ARG A 174 11.36 3.36 -1.31
C ARG A 174 11.28 4.60 -0.42
N SER A 175 10.46 5.55 -0.83
CA SER A 175 10.13 6.73 -0.03
C SER A 175 8.64 7.05 -0.16
N PHE A 176 8.14 7.73 0.86
CA PHE A 176 6.78 8.24 0.93
C PHE A 176 6.86 9.60 1.64
N GLU A 177 6.44 10.65 0.95
CA GLU A 177 6.38 12.01 1.46
C GLU A 177 4.95 12.51 1.30
N PHE A 178 4.48 13.31 2.26
CA PHE A 178 3.16 13.93 2.15
C PHE A 178 3.16 15.37 2.66
N LEU A 179 2.26 16.17 2.10
CA LEU A 179 1.99 17.54 2.51
C LEU A 179 0.47 17.72 2.58
N VAL A 180 0.00 18.35 3.66
CA VAL A 180 -1.42 18.67 3.85
C VAL A 180 -1.60 20.18 3.70
N GLU A 181 -2.42 20.59 2.73
CA GLU A 181 -2.77 21.99 2.50
C GLU A 181 -4.30 22.15 2.45
N GLY A 182 -4.90 22.56 3.56
CA GLY A 182 -6.35 22.70 3.66
C GLY A 182 -7.06 21.36 3.42
N GLU A 183 -7.86 21.28 2.37
CA GLU A 183 -8.61 20.08 1.97
C GLU A 183 -7.84 19.18 1.00
N ARG A 184 -6.60 19.51 0.67
CA ARG A 184 -5.76 18.75 -0.24
C ARG A 184 -4.64 18.03 0.50
N VAL A 185 -4.40 16.79 0.10
CA VAL A 185 -3.25 16.00 0.55
C VAL A 185 -2.43 15.67 -0.67
N PHE A 186 -1.20 16.15 -0.71
CA PHE A 186 -0.21 15.83 -1.73
C PHE A 186 0.63 14.67 -1.22
N VAL A 187 0.77 13.63 -2.03
CA VAL A 187 1.59 12.48 -1.71
C VAL A 187 2.58 12.23 -2.83
N ARG A 188 3.82 11.98 -2.47
CA ARG A 188 4.91 11.65 -3.40
C ARG A 188 5.52 10.32 -2.97
N MET A 189 5.53 9.35 -3.87
CA MET A 189 6.10 8.02 -3.65
C MET A 189 7.21 7.75 -4.67
N GLU A 190 8.33 7.21 -4.22
CA GLU A 190 9.41 6.77 -5.10
C GLU A 190 9.53 5.24 -5.14
N ASP A 191 9.83 4.71 -6.32
CA ASP A 191 10.10 3.31 -6.59
C ASP A 191 9.03 2.36 -5.99
N VAL A 192 7.75 2.66 -6.25
CA VAL A 192 6.63 1.81 -5.81
C VAL A 192 6.81 0.38 -6.33
N ILE A 193 6.54 -0.62 -5.48
CA ILE A 193 6.69 -2.03 -5.76
C ILE A 193 5.89 -2.40 -7.01
N GLY A 194 6.54 -3.14 -7.89
CA GLY A 194 5.99 -3.36 -9.21
C GLY A 194 5.91 -2.05 -10.00
N ARG A 195 7.00 -1.27 -10.12
CA ARG A 195 7.09 -0.09 -11.03
C ARG A 195 6.47 -0.34 -12.41
N GLY A 196 6.64 -1.56 -12.95
CA GLY A 196 5.97 -2.00 -14.17
C GLY A 196 4.43 -1.93 -14.08
N PHE A 197 3.84 -2.28 -12.94
CA PHE A 197 2.41 -2.19 -12.69
C PHE A 197 1.85 -0.76 -12.78
N CYS A 198 2.45 0.24 -12.10
CA CYS A 198 1.97 1.63 -12.21
C CYS A 198 2.08 2.16 -13.64
N LYS A 199 3.21 1.88 -14.31
CA LYS A 199 3.43 2.27 -15.71
C LYS A 199 2.45 1.59 -16.67
N GLU A 200 2.29 0.27 -16.56
CA GLU A 200 1.36 -0.49 -17.40
C GLU A 200 -0.09 -0.08 -17.13
N MET A 201 -0.46 0.22 -15.89
CA MET A 201 -1.83 0.65 -15.58
C MET A 201 -2.12 2.05 -16.09
N SER A 202 -1.18 3.00 -15.94
CA SER A 202 -1.32 4.34 -16.53
C SER A 202 -1.36 4.31 -18.05
N PHE A 203 -0.62 3.41 -18.70
CA PHE A 203 -0.59 3.30 -20.16
C PHE A 203 -1.82 2.57 -20.73
N ASN A 204 -2.22 1.44 -20.14
CA ASN A 204 -3.30 0.61 -20.68
C ASN A 204 -4.69 0.97 -20.14
N PHE A 205 -4.77 1.56 -18.94
CA PHE A 205 -6.02 1.89 -18.24
C PHE A 205 -5.98 3.28 -17.57
N PRO A 206 -5.68 4.36 -18.32
CA PRO A 206 -5.53 5.71 -17.77
C PRO A 206 -6.78 6.16 -17.00
N GLU A 207 -7.97 5.81 -17.47
CA GLU A 207 -9.25 6.17 -16.83
C GLU A 207 -9.41 5.54 -15.44
N ILE A 208 -8.84 4.36 -15.21
CA ILE A 208 -8.85 3.73 -13.87
C ILE A 208 -7.87 4.47 -12.97
N CYS A 209 -6.66 4.72 -13.48
CA CYS A 209 -5.60 5.42 -12.75
C CYS A 209 -6.06 6.79 -12.25
N GLU A 210 -6.69 7.58 -13.13
CA GLU A 210 -7.10 8.95 -12.85
C GLU A 210 -8.36 9.04 -11.99
N ARG A 211 -9.32 8.11 -12.17
CA ARG A 211 -10.64 8.24 -11.51
C ARG A 211 -10.72 7.51 -10.18
N ILE A 212 -10.10 6.33 -10.07
CA ILE A 212 -10.15 5.54 -8.83
C ILE A 212 -8.77 5.18 -8.30
N GLY A 213 -7.69 5.32 -9.08
CA GLY A 213 -6.34 5.02 -8.63
C GLY A 213 -6.03 3.53 -8.59
N CYS A 214 -4.74 3.23 -8.51
CA CYS A 214 -4.25 1.86 -8.29
C CYS A 214 -4.55 1.40 -6.85
N PRO A 215 -4.40 0.10 -6.52
CA PRO A 215 -4.57 -0.38 -5.14
C PRO A 215 -3.73 0.40 -4.10
N PHE A 216 -2.56 0.93 -4.46
CA PHE A 216 -1.74 1.75 -3.57
C PHE A 216 -2.33 3.15 -3.34
N CYS A 217 -2.63 3.89 -4.41
CA CYS A 217 -3.28 5.21 -4.31
C CYS A 217 -4.64 5.12 -3.62
N SER A 218 -5.38 4.06 -3.93
CA SER A 218 -6.67 3.73 -3.35
C SER A 218 -6.58 3.46 -1.84
N ALA A 219 -5.55 2.75 -1.38
CA ALA A 219 -5.33 2.51 0.05
C ALA A 219 -5.06 3.82 0.82
N ILE A 220 -4.38 4.77 0.20
CA ILE A 220 -4.15 6.10 0.77
C ILE A 220 -5.46 6.90 0.82
N ALA A 221 -6.25 6.90 -0.26
CA ALA A 221 -7.57 7.53 -0.25
C ALA A 221 -8.48 6.94 0.83
N CYS A 222 -8.46 5.62 0.99
CA CYS A 222 -9.11 4.89 2.08
C CYS A 222 -8.63 5.37 3.45
N ALA A 223 -7.33 5.48 3.68
CA ALA A 223 -6.79 5.92 4.97
C ALA A 223 -7.25 7.34 5.33
N ILE A 224 -7.20 8.26 4.38
CA ILE A 224 -7.66 9.65 4.56
C ILE A 224 -9.16 9.68 4.84
N SER A 225 -9.95 8.95 4.05
CA SER A 225 -11.41 8.88 4.18
C SER A 225 -11.85 8.31 5.53
N LYS A 226 -11.20 7.24 5.98
CA LYS A 226 -11.47 6.58 7.28
C LYS A 226 -11.09 7.47 8.46
N SER A 227 -9.93 8.13 8.38
CA SER A 227 -9.43 9.07 9.39
C SER A 227 -10.40 10.23 9.62
N LEU A 228 -10.87 10.84 8.53
CA LEU A 228 -11.66 12.06 8.61
C LEU A 228 -13.17 11.81 8.69
N LYS A 229 -13.62 10.57 8.48
CA LYS A 229 -15.03 10.22 8.24
C LYS A 229 -15.67 11.09 7.15
N LYS A 230 -14.88 11.45 6.14
CA LYS A 230 -15.29 12.32 5.04
C LYS A 230 -14.98 11.68 3.71
N PRO A 231 -15.83 11.88 2.69
CA PRO A 231 -15.54 11.39 1.36
C PRO A 231 -14.27 12.03 0.78
N VAL A 232 -13.49 11.23 0.05
CA VAL A 232 -12.24 11.67 -0.58
C VAL A 232 -12.28 11.34 -2.07
N ILE A 233 -11.72 12.20 -2.91
CA ILE A 233 -11.48 11.91 -4.32
C ILE A 233 -9.98 11.91 -4.60
N ILE A 234 -9.57 11.13 -5.59
CA ILE A 234 -8.25 11.25 -6.19
C ILE A 234 -8.35 12.30 -7.29
N ASP A 235 -7.65 13.41 -7.12
CA ASP A 235 -7.75 14.57 -7.99
C ASP A 235 -6.80 14.46 -9.19
N SER A 236 -5.56 14.02 -8.98
CA SER A 236 -4.65 13.65 -10.05
C SER A 236 -3.70 12.54 -9.61
N VAL A 237 -3.21 11.79 -10.60
CA VAL A 237 -2.12 10.83 -10.45
C VAL A 237 -1.13 11.12 -11.56
N ASP A 238 0.04 11.61 -11.19
CA ASP A 238 1.09 12.00 -12.10
C ASP A 238 2.28 11.05 -11.94
N LEU A 239 2.77 10.51 -13.06
CA LEU A 239 3.90 9.59 -13.11
C LEU A 239 5.07 10.26 -13.81
N SER A 240 6.26 10.18 -13.22
CA SER A 240 7.48 10.64 -13.89
C SER A 240 7.72 9.83 -15.19
N PRO A 241 8.43 10.39 -16.19
CA PRO A 241 8.65 9.70 -17.47
C PRO A 241 9.37 8.35 -17.34
N ASP A 242 10.20 8.19 -16.30
CA ASP A 242 10.89 6.94 -15.98
C ASP A 242 10.04 5.97 -15.12
N GLY A 243 8.83 6.37 -14.73
CA GLY A 243 7.89 5.59 -13.91
C GLY A 243 8.36 5.35 -12.48
N ARG A 244 9.34 6.13 -12.00
CA ARG A 244 9.91 5.96 -10.66
C ARG A 244 9.23 6.80 -9.60
N VAL A 245 8.72 7.96 -9.96
CA VAL A 245 8.04 8.86 -9.03
C VAL A 245 6.56 8.87 -9.37
N THR A 246 5.72 8.67 -8.36
CA THR A 246 4.26 8.83 -8.45
C THR A 246 3.86 9.96 -7.52
N GLU A 247 3.26 11.00 -8.07
CA GLU A 247 2.69 12.11 -7.33
C GLU A 247 1.16 12.01 -7.40
N VAL A 248 0.50 12.09 -6.25
CA VAL A 248 -0.94 11.92 -6.13
C VAL A 248 -1.51 13.05 -5.31
N ILE A 249 -2.55 13.68 -5.83
CA ILE A 249 -3.29 14.73 -5.12
C ILE A 249 -4.63 14.14 -4.69
N PHE A 250 -4.90 14.13 -3.40
CA PHE A 250 -6.20 13.78 -2.84
C PHE A 250 -6.93 15.05 -2.43
N ARG A 251 -8.26 15.04 -2.58
CA ARG A 251 -9.13 16.12 -2.11
C ARG A 251 -10.20 15.56 -1.18
N VAL A 252 -10.23 16.07 0.04
CA VAL A 252 -11.28 15.79 1.02
C VAL A 252 -12.51 16.61 0.65
N LEU A 253 -13.69 16.00 0.70
CA LEU A 253 -14.96 16.66 0.44
C LEU A 253 -15.66 16.92 1.79
N GLY A 254 -16.02 18.18 2.03
CA GLY A 254 -16.62 18.67 3.26
C GLY A 254 -17.81 19.58 2.99
#